data_AF-A0A5J4SAE3-F1
#
_entry.id   AF-A0A5J4SAE3-F1
#
_cell.length_a   1.000
_cell.length_b   1.000
_cell.length_c   1.000
_cell.angle_alpha   90.00
_cell.angle_beta   90.00
_cell.angle_gamma   90.00
#
_symmetry.space_group_name_H-M   'P 1'
#
loop_
_entity.id
_entity.type
_entity.pdbx_description
1 polymer ?
#
loop_
_entity_poly.entity_id
_entity_poly.type
_entity_poly.pdbx_seq_one_letter_code
_entity_poly.pdbx_strand_id
1 'polypeptide(L)'
;MIYLKEANVWTDIMAQVITGIKSFTQPITANRIIKLGGTSNQLLFANGDTIDKDKLDYEPIENARYSAIAYGMYESRLWGTLTTQNSRVYLSMLMKHSDPNT
;
A
#
# COMPACT_ATOMS: atom_id res chain seq x y z
N MET A 1 4.22 57.07 17.57
CA MET A 1 4.64 56.41 16.33
C MET A 1 4.35 54.92 16.51
N ILE A 2 3.36 54.37 15.81
CA ILE A 2 2.91 52.98 15.96
C ILE A 2 3.33 52.23 14.70
N TYR A 3 4.13 51.17 14.83
CA TYR A 3 4.44 50.28 13.71
C TYR A 3 3.40 49.16 13.68
N LEU A 4 2.65 49.06 12.59
CA LEU A 4 1.83 47.87 12.30
C LEU A 4 2.72 46.86 11.56
N LYS A 5 2.84 45.64 12.11
CA LYS A 5 3.46 44.51 11.41
C LYS A 5 2.44 43.99 10.41
N GLU A 6 2.69 44.20 9.12
CA GLU A 6 1.83 43.67 8.06
C GLU A 6 1.73 42.14 8.16
N ALA A 7 0.50 41.63 8.21
CA ALA A 7 0.24 40.22 8.01
C ALA A 7 0.32 39.94 6.50
N ASN A 8 1.20 39.02 6.09
CA ASN A 8 1.26 38.55 4.71
C ASN A 8 -0.08 37.88 4.34
N VAL A 9 -0.93 38.62 3.64
CA VAL A 9 -2.18 38.10 3.05
C VAL A 9 -1.82 37.46 1.70
N TRP A 10 -1.89 36.14 1.65
CA TRP A 10 -1.73 35.40 0.41
C TRP A 10 -3.01 35.53 -0.42
N THR A 11 -2.94 36.22 -1.56
CA THR A 11 -4.09 36.43 -2.47
C THR A 11 -4.10 35.43 -3.63
N ASP A 12 -5.27 34.86 -3.93
CA ASP A 12 -5.47 33.65 -4.76
C ASP A 12 -5.35 33.87 -6.29
N ILE A 13 -4.79 35.00 -6.72
CA ILE A 13 -4.87 35.48 -8.11
C ILE A 13 -3.55 35.43 -8.87
N MET A 14 -2.44 35.05 -8.23
CA MET A 14 -1.13 34.95 -8.85
C MET A 14 -0.34 33.76 -8.30
N ALA A 15 0.63 33.25 -9.06
CA ALA A 15 1.56 32.25 -8.57
C ALA A 15 2.35 32.79 -7.36
N GLN A 16 2.37 32.02 -6.27
CA GLN A 16 3.04 32.42 -5.03
C GLN A 16 4.27 31.55 -4.77
N VAL A 17 5.33 32.18 -4.27
CA VAL A 17 6.50 31.48 -3.73
C VAL A 17 6.46 31.60 -2.22
N ILE A 18 6.29 30.46 -1.55
CA ILE A 18 6.25 30.36 -0.10
C ILE A 18 7.55 29.70 0.35
N THR A 19 8.38 30.41 1.12
CA THR A 19 9.68 29.92 1.61
C THR A 19 9.61 29.48 3.08
N GLY A 20 10.52 28.60 3.50
CA GLY A 20 10.59 28.05 4.85
C GLY A 20 9.53 26.98 5.16
N ILE A 21 9.64 26.35 6.33
CA ILE A 21 8.76 25.25 6.76
C ILE A 21 7.31 25.75 6.89
N LYS A 22 6.34 24.95 6.42
CA LYS A 22 4.91 25.17 6.59
C LYS A 22 4.28 23.93 7.22
N SER A 23 3.57 24.14 8.32
CA SER A 23 2.87 23.09 9.05
C SER A 23 1.37 23.28 8.86
N PHE A 24 0.69 22.23 8.42
CA PHE A 24 -0.76 22.20 8.28
C PHE A 24 -1.32 21.27 9.35
N THR A 25 -2.20 21.79 10.20
CA THR A 25 -2.84 21.02 11.27
C THR A 25 -4.15 20.35 10.83
N GLN A 26 -4.56 20.62 9.60
CA GLN A 26 -5.75 20.06 8.96
C GLN A 26 -5.35 19.40 7.63
N PRO A 27 -6.16 18.47 7.11
CA PRO A 27 -5.91 17.85 5.82
C PRO A 27 -5.78 18.88 4.69
N ILE A 28 -4.84 18.64 3.78
CA ILE A 28 -4.64 19.46 2.58
C ILE A 28 -5.27 18.74 1.40
N THR A 29 -6.09 19.46 0.63
CA THR A 29 -6.57 18.99 -0.67
C THR A 29 -5.88 19.79 -1.76
N ALA A 30 -5.26 19.11 -2.73
CA ALA A 30 -4.63 19.72 -3.89
C ALA A 30 -4.99 18.94 -5.14
N ASN A 31 -5.30 19.65 -6.24
CA ASN A 31 -5.54 19.01 -7.53
C ASN A 31 -4.29 18.27 -8.04
N ARG A 32 -3.10 18.77 -7.71
CA ARG A 32 -1.82 18.17 -8.09
C ARG A 32 -0.71 18.57 -7.11
N ILE A 33 0.19 17.62 -6.82
CA ILE A 33 1.43 17.84 -6.06
C ILE A 33 2.60 17.51 -7.00
N ILE A 34 3.56 18.43 -7.13
CA ILE A 34 4.74 18.26 -7.99
C ILE A 34 5.99 18.51 -7.15
N LYS A 35 6.92 17.54 -7.12
CA LYS A 35 8.26 17.74 -6.54
C LYS A 35 9.17 18.35 -7.60
N LEU A 36 9.82 19.46 -7.28
CA LEU A 36 10.81 20.07 -8.18
C LEU A 36 11.96 19.08 -8.44
N GLY A 37 12.28 18.82 -9.71
CA GLY A 37 13.29 17.83 -10.10
C GLY A 37 12.88 16.36 -9.93
N GLY A 38 11.61 16.08 -9.60
CA GLY A 38 11.08 14.72 -9.59
C GLY A 38 10.85 14.16 -11.00
N THR A 39 10.68 12.84 -11.12
CA THR A 39 10.29 12.18 -12.37
C THR A 39 8.79 11.92 -12.40
N SER A 40 8.22 11.68 -13.58
CA SER A 40 6.81 11.32 -13.73
C SER A 40 6.44 9.94 -13.16
N ASN A 41 7.43 9.11 -12.82
CA ASN A 41 7.25 7.74 -12.37
C ASN A 41 7.40 7.56 -10.86
N GLN A 42 7.53 8.63 -10.10
CA GLN A 42 7.70 8.55 -8.65
C GLN A 42 6.37 8.61 -7.90
N LEU A 43 6.25 7.81 -6.84
CA LEU A 43 5.27 8.00 -5.75
C LEU A 43 5.92 8.84 -4.66
N LEU A 44 5.19 9.82 -4.13
CA LEU A 44 5.64 10.66 -3.02
C LEU A 44 5.12 10.12 -1.70
N PHE A 45 6.00 9.91 -0.73
CA PHE A 45 5.62 9.54 0.62
C PHE A 45 5.54 10.77 1.53
N ALA A 46 4.69 10.67 2.56
CA ALA A 46 4.54 11.73 3.57
C ALA A 46 5.81 11.95 4.41
N ASN A 47 6.75 10.99 4.43
CA ASN A 47 8.05 11.13 5.10
C ASN A 47 9.08 11.93 4.26
N GLY A 48 8.72 12.37 3.05
CA GLY A 48 9.59 13.14 2.15
C GLY A 48 10.37 12.31 1.13
N ASP A 49 10.33 10.98 1.25
CA ASP A 49 10.95 10.06 0.30
C ASP A 49 10.12 9.88 -0.98
N THR A 50 10.74 9.25 -1.97
CA THR A 50 10.10 8.86 -3.22
C THR A 50 10.50 7.44 -3.59
N ILE A 51 9.57 6.65 -4.10
CA ILE A 51 9.88 5.37 -4.77
C ILE A 51 9.46 5.46 -6.23
N ASP A 52 10.23 4.84 -7.11
CA ASP A 52 9.81 4.62 -8.48
C ASP A 52 8.66 3.60 -8.48
N LYS A 53 7.57 3.88 -9.18
CA LYS A 53 6.40 2.98 -9.26
C LYS A 53 6.79 1.58 -9.70
N ASP A 54 7.80 1.48 -10.56
CA ASP A 54 8.26 0.20 -11.13
C ASP A 54 9.15 -0.59 -10.16
N LYS A 55 9.56 0.02 -9.04
CA LYS A 55 10.31 -0.63 -7.95
C LYS A 55 9.42 -1.13 -6.82
N LEU A 56 8.10 -1.11 -7.01
CA LEU A 56 7.21 -1.85 -6.13
C LEU A 56 7.39 -3.32 -6.44
N ASP A 57 8.17 -4.02 -5.61
CA ASP A 57 8.42 -5.46 -5.71
C ASP A 57 7.08 -6.20 -5.66
N TYR A 58 6.56 -6.53 -6.84
CA TYR A 58 5.38 -7.35 -7.03
C TYR A 58 5.81 -8.63 -7.74
N GLU A 59 5.69 -9.76 -7.05
CA GLU A 59 5.81 -11.08 -7.68
C GLU A 59 4.60 -11.26 -8.62
N PRO A 60 4.81 -11.43 -9.94
CA PRO A 60 3.72 -11.70 -10.87
C PRO A 60 2.91 -12.92 -10.41
N ILE A 61 1.59 -12.90 -10.62
CA ILE A 61 0.72 -14.04 -10.28
C ILE A 61 1.14 -15.34 -11.00
N GLU A 62 1.85 -15.23 -12.13
CA GLU A 62 2.42 -16.34 -12.88
C GLU A 62 3.51 -17.10 -12.10
N ASN A 63 4.18 -16.44 -11.14
CA ASN A 63 5.11 -17.07 -10.21
C ASN A 63 4.38 -17.79 -9.06
N ALA A 64 3.05 -17.64 -8.93
CA ALA A 64 2.31 -18.33 -7.88
C ALA A 64 2.40 -19.84 -8.09
N ARG A 65 2.96 -20.53 -7.09
CA ARG A 65 3.10 -21.98 -7.11
C ARG A 65 1.75 -22.66 -6.83
N TYR A 66 1.18 -23.33 -7.82
CA TYR A 66 0.10 -24.29 -7.61
C TYR A 66 0.66 -25.56 -6.97
N SER A 67 0.33 -25.79 -5.69
CA SER A 67 0.65 -27.04 -4.99
C SER A 67 -0.64 -27.72 -4.57
N ALA A 68 -0.80 -28.99 -4.92
CA ALA A 68 -1.84 -29.84 -4.35
C ALA A 68 -1.28 -30.54 -3.11
N ILE A 69 -2.11 -30.66 -2.07
CA ILE A 69 -1.86 -31.65 -1.03
C ILE A 69 -2.26 -32.99 -1.66
N ALA A 70 -1.28 -33.87 -1.91
CA ALA A 70 -1.54 -35.19 -2.45
C ALA A 70 -2.37 -35.97 -1.42
N TYR A 71 -3.51 -36.49 -1.85
CA TYR A 71 -4.32 -37.42 -1.05
C TYR A 71 -3.84 -38.84 -1.32
N GLY A 72 -3.59 -39.62 -0.28
CA GLY A 72 -3.37 -41.07 -0.40
C GLY A 72 -4.61 -41.79 -0.93
N MET A 73 -4.47 -43.04 -1.39
CA MET A 73 -5.58 -43.85 -1.93
C MET A 73 -6.77 -44.03 -0.96
N TYR A 74 -6.56 -43.79 0.33
CA TYR A 74 -7.55 -43.91 1.40
C TYR A 74 -8.05 -42.57 1.93
N GLU A 75 -7.55 -41.46 1.39
CA GLU A 75 -7.90 -40.12 1.83
C GLU A 75 -8.90 -39.48 0.87
N SER A 76 -10.00 -38.95 1.43
CA SER A 76 -10.95 -38.13 0.69
C SER A 76 -11.11 -36.76 1.35
N ARG A 77 -10.97 -35.69 0.57
CA ARG A 77 -11.25 -34.32 1.03
C ARG A 77 -12.76 -34.14 1.16
N LEU A 78 -13.22 -33.78 2.36
CA LEU A 78 -14.62 -33.44 2.60
C LEU A 78 -14.87 -31.95 2.39
N TRP A 79 -14.07 -31.10 3.04
CA TRP A 79 -14.14 -29.65 2.87
C TRP A 79 -12.79 -28.99 3.17
N GLY A 80 -12.67 -27.71 2.80
CA GLY A 80 -11.60 -26.87 3.31
C GLY A 80 -11.79 -25.40 2.93
N THR A 81 -11.25 -24.50 3.73
CA THR A 81 -11.29 -23.05 3.52
C THR A 81 -9.88 -22.49 3.43
N LEU A 82 -9.70 -21.48 2.59
CA LEU A 82 -8.48 -20.70 2.47
C LEU A 82 -8.79 -19.27 2.90
N THR A 83 -8.08 -18.75 3.89
CA THR A 83 -8.25 -17.37 4.35
C THR A 83 -6.92 -16.65 4.45
N THR A 84 -6.91 -15.36 4.14
CA THR A 84 -5.74 -14.48 4.27
C THR A 84 -6.01 -13.45 5.35
N GLN A 85 -5.16 -13.39 6.38
CA GLN A 85 -5.26 -12.39 7.45
C GLN A 85 -3.86 -11.94 7.85
N ASN A 86 -3.65 -10.62 8.01
CA ASN A 86 -2.38 -10.02 8.44
C ASN A 86 -1.17 -10.54 7.63
N SER A 87 -1.32 -10.58 6.31
CA SER A 87 -0.30 -11.08 5.37
C SER A 87 0.10 -12.56 5.56
N ARG A 88 -0.71 -13.36 6.27
CA ARG A 88 -0.53 -14.81 6.42
C ARG A 88 -1.68 -15.57 5.77
N VAL A 89 -1.36 -16.73 5.19
CA VAL A 89 -2.32 -17.65 4.61
C VAL A 89 -2.64 -18.74 5.63
N TYR A 90 -3.93 -18.93 5.89
CA TYR A 90 -4.45 -20.00 6.75
C TYR A 90 -5.24 -20.99 5.90
N LEU A 91 -4.99 -22.27 6.14
CA LEU A 91 -5.66 -23.38 5.48
C LEU A 91 -6.34 -24.24 6.55
N SER A 92 -7.66 -24.41 6.44
CA SER A 92 -8.42 -25.37 7.23
C SER A 92 -8.95 -26.47 6.32
N MET A 93 -8.84 -27.73 6.73
CA MET A 93 -9.24 -28.88 5.94
C MET A 93 -9.86 -29.94 6.83
N LEU A 94 -10.93 -30.56 6.36
CA LEU A 94 -11.41 -31.82 6.90
C LEU A 94 -11.20 -32.92 5.87
N MET A 95 -10.54 -33.98 6.31
CA MET A 95 -10.29 -35.18 5.54
C MET A 95 -10.93 -36.37 6.23
N LYS A 96 -11.37 -37.35 5.43
CA LYS A 96 -11.80 -38.65 5.91
C LYS A 96 -10.81 -39.70 5.42
N HIS A 97 -10.33 -40.52 6.35
CA HIS A 97 -9.51 -41.70 6.07
C HIS A 97 -10.41 -42.93 6.07
N SER A 98 -10.40 -43.70 4.98
CA SER A 98 -11.31 -44.85 4.82
C SER A 98 -10.86 -46.11 5.56
N ASP A 99 -9.57 -46.26 5.89
CA ASP A 99 -9.03 -47.42 6.61
C ASP A 99 -8.00 -47.02 7.70
N PRO A 100 -8.41 -46.88 8.97
CA PRO A 100 -7.55 -46.40 10.06
C PRO A 100 -6.34 -47.30 10.41
N ASN A 101 -6.20 -48.48 9.79
CA ASN A 101 -5.12 -49.42 10.07
C ASN A 101 -3.99 -49.41 9.02
N THR A 102 -4.09 -48.55 8.01
CA THR A 102 -3.01 -48.25 7.06
C THR A 102 -2.60 -46.80 7.21
#